data_AF-J0X075-F1
#
_entry.id   AF-J0X075-F1
#
_cell.length_a   1.000
_cell.length_b   1.000
_cell.length_c   1.000
_cell.angle_alpha   90.00
_cell.angle_beta   90.00
_cell.angle_gamma   90.00
#
_symmetry.space_group_name_H-M   'P 1'
#
loop_
_entity.id
_entity.type
_entity.pdbx_description
1 polymer ?
#
loop_
_entity_poly.entity_id
_entity_poly.type
_entity_poly.pdbx_seq_one_letter_code
_entity_poly.pdbx_strand_id
1 'polypeptide(L)'
;MADNSFITGNMSADDADGIFEDEHLGHPAQTREPARLPSKKKLIIAGIAIVTILALIGVGAKNFIIRARHEQEIRQVTEDIKRRTSRAQLKYAQAKIEAAILIKQIQVSPVADDDELKTGVDSLQKSADDQHPQNRIAYLVGTRIIGKETEELKLLYINKQSAKVGEISIRLQDLVNRADSLNSAPDSDSKTRMLKLASVWINRNVTMDNIGRAAKAADELQRLTDEVQKGVDNKNTAGVQQQ
;
A
#
# COMPACT_ATOMS: atom_id res chain seq x y z
N MET A 1 -53.23 -5.67 -8.84
CA MET A 1 -54.16 -4.85 -8.04
C MET A 1 -53.36 -4.13 -6.97
N ALA A 2 -53.51 -2.80 -6.92
CA ALA A 2 -53.15 -1.81 -5.88
C ALA A 2 -51.69 -1.80 -5.38
N ASP A 3 -50.85 -0.77 -5.54
CA ASP A 3 -50.98 0.70 -5.60
C ASP A 3 -51.14 1.43 -4.25
N ASN A 4 -50.49 2.61 -4.20
CA ASN A 4 -50.48 3.74 -3.25
C ASN A 4 -49.19 3.90 -2.41
N SER A 5 -48.23 4.79 -2.73
CA SER A 5 -48.22 6.28 -2.74
C SER A 5 -48.01 6.87 -1.32
N PHE A 6 -47.24 7.92 -0.99
CA PHE A 6 -46.41 8.95 -1.68
C PHE A 6 -45.72 9.84 -0.56
N ILE A 7 -44.78 10.74 -0.96
CA ILE A 7 -44.36 12.04 -0.32
C ILE A 7 -43.23 12.00 0.76
N THR A 8 -42.14 12.78 0.81
CA THR A 8 -41.35 13.74 -0.04
C THR A 8 -40.06 14.09 0.75
N GLY A 9 -38.94 14.49 0.10
CA GLY A 9 -37.85 15.16 0.82
C GLY A 9 -36.45 15.29 0.18
N ASN A 10 -36.37 15.77 -1.07
CA ASN A 10 -35.34 16.64 -1.67
C ASN A 10 -33.83 16.26 -1.69
N MET A 11 -33.33 16.05 -2.92
CA MET A 11 -31.97 16.33 -3.39
C MET A 11 -31.95 17.64 -4.20
N SER A 12 -30.93 18.51 -4.00
CA SER A 12 -30.18 19.34 -4.99
C SER A 12 -29.33 20.36 -4.19
N ALA A 13 -27.99 20.35 -4.25
CA ALA A 13 -27.06 20.99 -5.22
C ALA A 13 -26.96 22.53 -5.09
N ASP A 14 -25.80 22.98 -4.61
CA ASP A 14 -25.09 24.27 -4.81
C ASP A 14 -23.82 24.13 -3.94
N ASP A 15 -22.62 23.84 -4.45
CA ASP A 15 -21.78 24.58 -5.39
C ASP A 15 -21.64 26.08 -5.06
N ALA A 16 -20.41 26.40 -4.62
CA ALA A 16 -19.64 27.59 -4.91
C ALA A 16 -20.01 28.95 -4.27
N ASP A 17 -18.93 29.54 -3.74
CA ASP A 17 -18.56 30.95 -3.75
C ASP A 17 -19.18 31.98 -2.79
N GLY A 18 -18.26 32.67 -2.11
CA GLY A 18 -18.28 34.13 -2.09
C GLY A 18 -18.73 34.78 -0.80
N ILE A 19 -17.78 35.05 0.11
CA ILE A 19 -17.78 36.30 0.89
C ILE A 19 -16.33 36.74 1.07
N PHE A 20 -16.00 37.90 0.48
CA PHE A 20 -15.03 38.94 0.89
C PHE A 20 -14.29 39.55 -0.31
N GLU A 21 -14.99 40.38 -1.08
CA GLU A 21 -14.50 41.66 -1.64
C GLU A 21 -15.60 42.69 -1.26
N ASP A 22 -15.36 43.95 -0.91
CA ASP A 22 -14.24 44.86 -1.17
C ASP A 22 -14.41 46.10 -0.23
N GLU A 23 -13.33 46.75 0.23
CA GLU A 23 -13.25 48.22 0.29
C GLU A 23 -11.85 48.74 0.65
N HIS A 24 -11.42 49.70 -0.17
CA HIS A 24 -10.12 50.36 -0.28
C HIS A 24 -9.64 51.16 0.96
N LEU A 25 -8.31 51.31 1.11
CA LEU A 25 -7.56 52.58 0.95
C LEU A 25 -6.12 52.50 1.50
N GLY A 26 -5.13 52.91 0.68
CA GLY A 26 -3.92 53.61 1.15
C GLY A 26 -2.58 52.86 1.14
N HIS A 27 -1.75 53.11 0.11
CA HIS A 27 -0.29 53.14 0.18
C HIS A 27 0.16 54.61 0.26
N PRO A 28 1.34 55.03 0.80
CA PRO A 28 2.64 54.42 0.47
C PRO A 28 3.80 54.50 1.50
N ALA A 29 4.93 53.91 1.08
CA ALA A 29 6.34 54.33 1.26
C ALA A 29 7.24 53.71 2.37
N GLN A 30 8.12 52.82 1.89
CA GLN A 30 9.57 52.63 2.15
C GLN A 30 10.17 52.86 3.56
N THR A 31 10.95 51.90 4.08
CA THR A 31 12.43 51.86 3.93
C THR A 31 13.11 50.66 4.64
N ARG A 32 14.02 50.03 3.88
CA ARG A 32 15.35 49.44 4.22
C ARG A 32 15.53 48.18 5.11
N GLU A 33 16.05 47.16 4.41
CA GLU A 33 17.05 46.11 4.74
C GLU A 33 16.85 45.16 5.95
N PRO A 34 17.12 43.87 5.70
CA PRO A 34 18.03 43.15 6.59
C PRO A 34 19.30 42.68 5.90
N ALA A 35 20.39 42.85 6.63
CA ALA A 35 21.77 42.56 6.28
C ALA A 35 22.01 41.14 5.74
N ARG A 36 22.89 41.04 4.75
CA ARG A 36 23.60 39.80 4.41
C ARG A 36 24.72 39.54 5.41
N LEU A 37 24.85 38.28 5.85
CA LEU A 37 26.08 37.47 6.08
C LEU A 37 25.69 36.18 6.87
N PRO A 38 26.50 35.11 6.89
CA PRO A 38 27.09 34.34 5.80
C PRO A 38 26.71 32.84 5.87
N SER A 39 27.16 32.10 4.85
CA SER A 39 27.13 30.65 4.72
C SER A 39 27.71 29.86 5.91
N LYS A 40 26.99 28.81 6.34
CA LYS A 40 27.47 27.41 6.47
C LYS A 40 26.39 26.47 7.06
N LYS A 41 26.08 25.44 6.27
CA LYS A 41 25.35 24.18 6.52
C LYS A 41 24.93 23.87 7.98
N LYS A 42 23.63 23.63 8.17
CA LYS A 42 23.02 22.64 9.09
C LYS A 42 21.54 22.46 8.71
N LEU A 43 21.16 21.25 8.27
CA LEU A 43 19.77 20.84 8.10
C LEU A 43 19.15 20.76 9.50
N ILE A 44 18.21 21.66 9.81
CA ILE A 44 17.46 21.64 11.07
C ILE A 44 16.03 21.21 10.77
N ILE A 45 15.68 20.08 11.40
CA ILE A 45 14.37 19.43 11.44
C ILE A 45 13.30 20.45 11.84
N ALA A 46 12.27 20.60 11.01
CA ALA A 46 11.12 21.45 11.28
C ALA A 46 10.25 20.83 12.39
N GLY A 47 10.60 21.11 13.65
CA GLY A 47 9.73 20.92 14.81
C GLY A 47 8.78 22.10 14.94
N ILE A 48 7.52 21.93 14.57
CA ILE A 48 6.48 22.96 14.70
C ILE A 48 6.16 23.19 16.19
N ALA A 49 6.15 24.47 16.56
CA ALA A 49 6.05 25.02 17.91
C ALA A 49 4.73 24.68 18.65
N ILE A 50 4.86 24.42 19.96
CA ILE A 50 3.75 24.21 20.90
C ILE A 50 3.27 25.58 21.39
N VAL A 51 2.04 25.97 21.03
CA VAL A 51 1.34 27.09 21.67
C VAL A 51 0.56 26.54 22.87
N THR A 52 1.08 26.79 24.07
CA THR A 52 0.39 26.66 25.35
C THR A 52 -0.74 27.69 25.46
N ILE A 53 -1.99 27.25 25.64
CA ILE A 53 -3.07 28.11 26.13
C ILE A 53 -3.79 27.38 27.26
N LEU A 54 -3.67 27.93 28.48
CA LEU A 54 -4.78 28.26 29.41
C LEU A 54 -4.25 28.34 30.86
N ALA A 55 -3.49 29.39 31.15
CA ALA A 55 -3.51 30.01 32.48
C ALA A 55 -4.07 31.41 32.24
N LEU A 56 -5.33 31.66 32.61
CA LEU A 56 -5.93 32.97 32.91
C LEU A 56 -7.43 32.74 33.13
N ILE A 57 -7.87 32.78 34.38
CA ILE A 57 -9.05 33.51 34.90
C ILE A 57 -9.03 33.29 36.41
N GLY A 58 -8.58 34.31 37.14
CA GLY A 58 -8.62 34.34 38.59
C GLY A 58 -8.49 35.78 39.07
N VAL A 59 -9.60 36.54 39.05
CA VAL A 59 -9.83 37.68 39.96
C VAL A 59 -11.35 37.88 40.14
N GLY A 60 -11.82 37.98 41.38
CA GLY A 60 -12.98 38.80 41.75
C GLY A 60 -14.29 38.08 42.08
N ALA A 61 -14.74 38.25 43.32
CA ALA A 61 -15.91 37.59 43.91
C ALA A 61 -17.26 38.06 43.35
N LYS A 62 -18.05 37.10 42.84
CA LYS A 62 -19.52 36.96 42.88
C LYS A 62 -19.88 35.78 41.95
N ASN A 63 -20.86 34.96 42.32
CA ASN A 63 -21.47 33.88 41.51
C ASN A 63 -21.05 32.44 41.86
N PHE A 64 -21.51 31.95 43.01
CA PHE A 64 -21.47 30.53 43.39
C PHE A 64 -22.34 29.64 42.46
N ILE A 65 -23.28 30.21 41.70
CA ILE A 65 -24.22 29.47 40.81
C ILE A 65 -23.65 29.26 39.38
N ILE A 66 -22.64 30.03 38.94
CA ILE A 66 -22.03 29.88 37.61
C ILE A 66 -20.96 28.76 37.58
N ARG A 67 -20.36 28.44 38.74
CA ARG A 67 -19.33 27.39 38.88
C ARG A 67 -19.83 26.00 38.49
N ALA A 68 -21.06 25.65 38.85
CA ALA A 68 -21.61 24.31 38.60
C ALA A 68 -21.86 24.03 37.09
N ARG A 69 -22.27 25.05 36.32
CA ARG A 69 -22.47 24.95 34.86
C ARG A 69 -21.13 24.85 34.12
N HIS A 70 -20.16 25.68 34.48
CA HIS A 70 -18.83 25.63 33.89
C HIS A 70 -18.10 24.32 34.18
N GLU A 71 -18.24 23.74 35.38
CA GLU A 71 -17.65 22.44 35.65
C GLU A 71 -18.32 21.31 34.85
N GLN A 72 -19.63 21.39 34.57
CA GLN A 72 -20.31 20.41 33.70
C GLN A 72 -19.90 20.58 32.22
N GLU A 73 -19.80 21.80 31.73
CA GLU A 73 -19.32 22.10 30.37
C GLU A 73 -17.86 21.67 30.19
N ILE A 74 -16.99 21.93 31.17
CA ILE A 74 -15.59 21.47 31.17
C ILE A 74 -15.52 19.94 31.21
N ARG A 75 -16.35 19.27 32.01
CA ARG A 75 -16.43 17.80 32.05
C ARG A 75 -16.90 17.22 30.71
N GLN A 76 -17.93 17.80 30.10
CA GLN A 76 -18.42 17.36 28.79
C GLN A 76 -17.37 17.55 27.69
N VAL A 77 -16.73 18.73 27.63
CA VAL A 77 -15.64 19.00 26.68
C VAL A 77 -14.45 18.06 26.90
N THR A 78 -14.11 17.76 28.15
CA THR A 78 -13.01 16.83 28.49
C THR A 78 -13.33 15.40 28.05
N GLU A 79 -14.54 14.91 28.32
CA GLU A 79 -14.98 13.59 27.89
C GLU A 79 -15.08 13.50 26.36
N ASP A 80 -15.53 14.56 25.68
CA ASP A 80 -15.55 14.64 24.23
C ASP A 80 -14.14 14.64 23.63
N ILE A 81 -13.20 15.39 24.21
CA ILE A 81 -11.78 15.38 23.81
C ILE A 81 -11.20 13.99 24.02
N LYS A 82 -11.50 13.33 25.14
CA LYS A 82 -11.05 11.96 25.45
C LYS A 82 -11.61 10.94 24.46
N ARG A 83 -12.92 11.00 24.16
CA ARG A 83 -13.59 10.14 23.17
C ARG A 83 -13.01 10.35 21.77
N ARG A 84 -12.86 11.61 21.33
CA ARG A 84 -12.29 11.95 20.01
C ARG A 84 -10.84 11.49 19.88
N THR A 85 -10.05 11.61 20.95
CA THR A 85 -8.65 11.14 20.99
C THR A 85 -8.58 9.62 20.95
N SER A 86 -9.44 8.92 21.70
CA SER A 86 -9.54 7.45 21.67
C SER A 86 -9.91 6.93 20.28
N ARG A 87 -10.83 7.62 19.57
CA ARG A 87 -11.16 7.29 18.17
C ARG A 87 -9.97 7.49 17.23
N ALA A 88 -9.19 8.55 17.41
CA ALA A 88 -8.01 8.80 16.60
C ALA A 88 -6.92 7.75 16.85
N GLN A 89 -6.73 7.32 18.10
CA GLN A 89 -5.86 6.20 18.48
C GLN A 89 -6.27 4.90 17.78
N LEU A 90 -7.55 4.57 17.79
CA LEU A 90 -8.06 3.35 17.15
C LEU A 90 -7.82 3.35 15.64
N LYS A 91 -8.10 4.47 14.95
CA LYS A 91 -7.83 4.60 13.51
C LYS A 91 -6.35 4.46 13.18
N TYR A 92 -5.49 5.06 14.00
CA TYR A 92 -4.04 4.95 13.83
C TYR A 92 -3.55 3.51 14.03
N ALA A 93 -4.03 2.83 15.08
CA ALA A 93 -3.71 1.42 15.33
C ALA A 93 -4.19 0.52 14.19
N GLN A 94 -5.39 0.76 13.66
CA GLN A 94 -5.93 0.04 12.52
C GLN A 94 -5.05 0.21 11.27
N ALA A 95 -4.63 1.45 10.95
CA ALA A 95 -3.73 1.71 9.83
C ALA A 95 -2.39 0.95 9.97
N LYS A 96 -1.83 0.89 11.19
CA LYS A 96 -0.61 0.10 11.45
C LYS A 96 -0.82 -1.40 11.23
N ILE A 97 -1.97 -1.94 11.63
CA ILE A 97 -2.31 -3.36 11.44
C ILE A 97 -2.43 -3.66 9.94
N GLU A 98 -3.14 -2.82 9.18
CA GLU A 98 -3.29 -2.98 7.73
C GLU A 98 -1.94 -2.94 7.00
N ALA A 99 -1.09 -1.97 7.36
CA ALA A 99 0.28 -1.91 6.86
C ALA A 99 1.08 -3.19 7.16
N ALA A 100 1.05 -3.67 8.41
CA ALA A 100 1.76 -4.88 8.81
C ALA A 100 1.25 -6.14 8.09
N ILE A 101 -0.05 -6.22 7.81
CA ILE A 101 -0.63 -7.31 7.02
C ILE A 101 -0.09 -7.27 5.59
N LEU A 102 -0.12 -6.09 4.95
CA LEU A 102 0.37 -5.94 3.58
C LEU A 102 1.86 -6.28 3.47
N ILE A 103 2.69 -5.79 4.41
CA ILE A 103 4.12 -6.09 4.46
C ILE A 103 4.36 -7.60 4.52
N LYS A 104 3.66 -8.31 5.42
CA LYS A 104 3.76 -9.77 5.53
C LYS A 104 3.32 -10.48 4.25
N GLN A 105 2.24 -10.02 3.62
CA GLN A 105 1.77 -10.59 2.36
C GLN A 105 2.82 -10.47 1.25
N ILE A 106 3.46 -9.30 1.13
CA ILE A 106 4.52 -9.06 0.15
C ILE A 106 5.72 -9.97 0.41
N GLN A 107 6.18 -10.07 1.67
CA GLN A 107 7.36 -10.85 2.07
C GLN A 107 7.25 -12.35 1.77
N VAL A 108 6.05 -12.91 1.75
CA VAL A 108 5.81 -14.33 1.44
C VAL A 108 5.36 -14.56 0.00
N SER A 109 5.26 -13.49 -0.80
CA SER A 109 4.76 -13.56 -2.17
C SER A 109 5.84 -13.99 -3.16
N PRO A 110 5.45 -14.50 -4.35
CA PRO A 110 6.39 -14.79 -5.45
C PRO A 110 7.08 -13.56 -6.05
N VAL A 111 6.77 -12.35 -5.58
CA VAL A 111 7.39 -11.08 -5.99
C VAL A 111 8.13 -10.40 -4.83
N ALA A 112 8.35 -11.12 -3.71
CA ALA A 112 9.03 -10.58 -2.52
C ALA A 112 10.44 -10.05 -2.80
N ASP A 113 11.09 -10.56 -3.85
CA ASP A 113 12.45 -10.17 -4.22
C ASP A 113 12.54 -8.88 -5.05
N ASP A 114 11.42 -8.32 -5.50
CA ASP A 114 11.41 -7.07 -6.28
C ASP A 114 11.92 -5.87 -5.45
N ASP A 115 12.89 -5.14 -6.00
CA ASP A 115 13.58 -4.05 -5.28
C ASP A 115 12.68 -2.85 -4.98
N GLU A 116 11.70 -2.58 -5.86
CA GLU A 116 10.74 -1.48 -5.67
C GLU A 116 9.77 -1.81 -4.53
N LEU A 117 9.33 -3.08 -4.46
CA LEU A 117 8.53 -3.58 -3.33
C LEU A 117 9.30 -3.57 -2.02
N LYS A 118 10.58 -3.98 -2.01
CA LYS A 118 11.44 -3.90 -0.82
C LYS A 118 11.56 -2.46 -0.33
N THR A 119 11.82 -1.52 -1.23
CA THR A 119 11.90 -0.09 -0.91
C THR A 119 10.59 0.43 -0.32
N GLY A 120 9.45 0.06 -0.92
CA GLY A 120 8.13 0.45 -0.41
C GLY A 120 7.78 -0.18 0.94
N VAL A 121 8.14 -1.45 1.16
CA VAL A 121 8.00 -2.14 2.45
C VAL A 121 8.83 -1.44 3.53
N ASP A 122 10.09 -1.12 3.25
CA ASP A 122 10.98 -0.45 4.20
C ASP A 122 10.46 0.96 4.55
N SER A 123 9.96 1.71 3.56
CA SER A 123 9.35 3.02 3.78
C SER A 123 8.11 2.92 4.66
N LEU A 124 7.19 1.99 4.35
CA LEU A 124 5.95 1.82 5.09
C LEU A 124 6.22 1.34 6.54
N GLN A 125 7.15 0.40 6.71
CA GLN A 125 7.57 -0.09 8.03
C GLN A 125 8.13 1.07 8.86
N LYS A 126 8.99 1.90 8.27
CA LYS A 126 9.55 3.09 8.93
C LYS A 126 8.46 4.07 9.35
N SER A 127 7.52 4.39 8.45
CA SER A 127 6.38 5.26 8.77
C SER A 127 5.50 4.70 9.88
N ALA A 128 5.34 3.38 9.95
CA ALA A 128 4.58 2.72 11.01
C ALA A 128 5.33 2.72 12.36
N ASP A 129 6.65 2.56 12.36
CA ASP A 129 7.46 2.39 13.58
C ASP A 129 7.96 3.69 14.19
N ASP A 130 8.39 4.67 13.38
CA ASP A 130 9.02 5.91 13.87
C ASP A 130 7.99 6.91 14.47
N GLN A 131 6.70 6.63 14.30
CA GLN A 131 5.64 7.51 14.76
C GLN A 131 5.22 7.20 16.19
N HIS A 132 5.42 8.18 17.09
CA HIS A 132 4.95 8.14 18.48
C HIS A 132 3.98 9.31 18.76
N PRO A 133 2.78 9.29 18.15
CA PRO A 133 1.82 10.37 18.28
C PRO A 133 1.36 10.58 19.74
N GLN A 134 1.45 11.82 20.21
CA GLN A 134 1.12 12.21 21.60
C GLN A 134 -0.24 12.92 21.74
N ASN A 135 -0.87 13.28 20.62
CA ASN A 135 -2.14 14.01 20.61
C ASN A 135 -3.01 13.62 19.41
N ARG A 136 -4.27 14.02 19.45
CA ARG A 136 -5.27 13.71 18.40
C ARG A 136 -4.81 14.10 16.99
N ILE A 137 -4.21 15.27 16.81
CA ILE A 137 -3.76 15.73 15.48
C ILE A 137 -2.63 14.83 14.97
N ALA A 138 -1.67 14.48 15.82
CA ALA A 138 -0.60 13.56 15.48
C ALA A 138 -1.13 12.17 15.09
N TYR A 139 -2.12 11.62 15.81
CA TYR A 139 -2.76 10.35 15.43
C TYR A 139 -3.43 10.44 14.05
N LEU A 140 -4.13 11.53 13.74
CA LEU A 140 -4.81 11.71 12.46
C LEU A 140 -3.82 11.89 11.29
N VAL A 141 -2.76 12.67 11.49
CA VAL A 141 -1.68 12.84 10.50
C VAL A 141 -0.99 11.50 10.25
N GLY A 142 -0.63 10.78 11.31
CA GLY A 142 -0.01 9.47 11.20
C GLY A 142 -0.87 8.44 10.48
N THR A 143 -2.16 8.41 10.79
CA THR A 143 -3.15 7.56 10.09
C THR A 143 -3.15 7.85 8.59
N ARG A 144 -3.12 9.13 8.19
CA ARG A 144 -3.13 9.53 6.78
C ARG A 144 -1.84 9.12 6.06
N ILE A 145 -0.68 9.30 6.71
CA ILE A 145 0.62 8.93 6.13
C ILE A 145 0.67 7.42 5.89
N ILE A 146 0.43 6.62 6.94
CA ILE A 146 0.47 5.15 6.86
C ILE A 146 -0.56 4.65 5.85
N GLY A 147 -1.79 5.18 5.88
CA GLY A 147 -2.84 4.79 4.95
C GLY A 147 -2.50 5.10 3.49
N LYS A 148 -1.92 6.28 3.21
CA LYS A 148 -1.48 6.63 1.86
C LYS A 148 -0.38 5.69 1.36
N GLU A 149 0.66 5.48 2.15
CA GLU A 149 1.77 4.59 1.78
C GLU A 149 1.32 3.14 1.62
N THR A 150 0.35 2.69 2.44
CA THR A 150 -0.26 1.36 2.32
C THR A 150 -0.98 1.19 0.98
N GLU A 151 -1.78 2.16 0.55
CA GLU A 151 -2.49 2.09 -0.74
C GLU A 151 -1.53 2.17 -1.93
N GLU A 152 -0.52 3.04 -1.88
CA GLU A 152 0.52 3.12 -2.90
C GLU A 152 1.29 1.79 -3.04
N LEU A 153 1.70 1.21 -1.91
CA LEU A 153 2.39 -0.08 -1.90
C LEU A 153 1.49 -1.23 -2.38
N LYS A 154 0.20 -1.21 -2.04
CA LYS A 154 -0.77 -2.21 -2.49
C LYS A 154 -0.95 -2.19 -4.00
N LEU A 155 -1.06 -0.99 -4.60
CA LEU A 155 -1.14 -0.84 -6.06
C LEU A 155 0.13 -1.35 -6.73
N LEU A 156 1.30 -0.99 -6.22
CA LEU A 156 2.57 -1.52 -6.69
C LEU A 156 2.61 -3.05 -6.61
N TYR A 157 2.20 -3.63 -5.48
CA TYR A 157 2.17 -5.08 -5.28
C TYR A 157 1.26 -5.80 -6.28
N ILE A 158 0.06 -5.28 -6.53
CA ILE A 158 -0.85 -5.83 -7.55
C ILE A 158 -0.22 -5.77 -8.95
N ASN A 159 0.41 -4.66 -9.30
CA ASN A 159 1.06 -4.49 -10.59
C ASN A 159 2.22 -5.48 -10.79
N LYS A 160 3.07 -5.65 -9.76
CA LYS A 160 4.19 -6.61 -9.79
C LYS A 160 3.70 -8.05 -9.89
N GLN A 161 2.67 -8.41 -9.14
CA GLN A 161 2.05 -9.74 -9.26
C GLN A 161 1.49 -9.97 -10.66
N SER A 162 0.79 -8.99 -11.24
CA SER A 162 0.22 -9.09 -12.59
C SER A 162 1.31 -9.28 -13.65
N ALA A 163 2.39 -8.49 -13.56
CA ALA A 163 3.55 -8.64 -14.43
C ALA A 163 4.18 -10.04 -14.31
N LYS A 164 4.35 -10.53 -13.07
CA LYS A 164 4.90 -11.87 -12.83
C LYS A 164 3.99 -12.97 -13.36
N VAL A 165 2.66 -12.81 -13.26
CA VAL A 165 1.69 -13.74 -13.85
C VAL A 165 1.91 -13.82 -15.36
N GLY A 166 2.04 -12.68 -16.04
CA GLY A 166 2.32 -12.63 -17.48
C GLY A 166 3.63 -13.32 -17.86
N GLU A 167 4.72 -13.01 -17.15
CA GLU A 167 6.04 -13.62 -17.35
C GLU A 167 5.97 -15.15 -17.23
N ILE A 168 5.39 -15.66 -16.14
CA ILE A 168 5.29 -17.09 -15.88
C ILE A 168 4.33 -17.77 -16.86
N SER A 169 3.24 -17.12 -17.25
CA SER A 169 2.31 -17.66 -18.24
C SER A 169 2.97 -17.90 -19.59
N ILE A 170 3.75 -16.93 -20.08
CA ILE A 170 4.47 -17.05 -21.35
C ILE A 170 5.51 -18.16 -21.26
N ARG A 171 6.37 -18.12 -20.23
CA ARG A 171 7.42 -19.13 -20.03
C ARG A 171 6.84 -20.54 -19.95
N LEU A 172 5.74 -20.72 -19.21
CA LEU A 172 5.12 -22.02 -19.05
C LEU A 172 4.48 -22.51 -20.35
N GLN A 173 3.86 -21.64 -21.15
CA GLN A 173 3.33 -22.00 -22.46
C GLN A 173 4.44 -22.45 -23.42
N ASP A 174 5.56 -21.72 -23.47
CA ASP A 174 6.71 -22.09 -24.30
C ASP A 174 7.26 -23.46 -23.92
N LEU A 175 7.34 -23.74 -22.62
CA LEU A 175 7.78 -25.02 -22.09
C LEU A 175 6.81 -26.17 -22.39
N VAL A 176 5.50 -25.92 -22.31
CA VAL A 176 4.47 -26.90 -22.70
C VAL A 176 4.59 -27.22 -24.19
N ASN A 177 4.78 -26.21 -25.04
CA ASN A 177 4.97 -26.39 -26.47
C ASN A 177 6.26 -27.18 -26.77
N ARG A 178 7.35 -26.91 -26.03
CA ARG A 178 8.60 -27.66 -26.13
C ARG A 178 8.46 -29.11 -25.66
N ALA A 179 7.66 -29.35 -24.62
CA ALA A 179 7.36 -30.71 -24.18
C ALA A 179 6.57 -31.50 -25.25
N ASP A 180 5.63 -30.85 -25.93
CA ASP A 180 4.85 -31.45 -27.01
C ASP A 180 5.72 -31.80 -28.23
N SER A 181 6.65 -30.91 -28.63
CA SER A 181 7.58 -31.20 -29.73
C SER A 181 8.52 -32.38 -29.43
N LEU A 182 8.75 -32.67 -28.15
CA LEU A 182 9.54 -33.80 -27.66
C LEU A 182 8.72 -35.08 -27.42
N ASN A 183 7.43 -35.12 -27.80
CA ASN A 183 6.60 -36.30 -27.60
C ASN A 183 7.07 -37.53 -28.40
N SER A 184 7.73 -37.31 -29.54
CA SER A 184 8.34 -38.37 -30.36
C SER A 184 9.71 -38.84 -29.86
N ALA A 185 10.26 -38.20 -28.82
CA ALA A 185 11.53 -38.62 -28.23
C ALA A 185 11.46 -40.08 -27.72
N PRO A 186 12.59 -40.79 -27.63
CA PRO A 186 12.62 -42.12 -27.05
C PRO A 186 12.06 -42.16 -25.63
N ASP A 187 11.42 -43.28 -25.27
CA ASP A 187 10.84 -43.43 -23.95
C ASP A 187 11.90 -43.38 -22.85
N SER A 188 11.58 -42.61 -21.81
CA SER A 188 12.39 -42.40 -20.61
C SER A 188 11.50 -41.89 -19.47
N ASP A 189 11.92 -42.11 -18.24
CA ASP A 189 11.19 -41.60 -17.05
C ASP A 189 11.02 -40.07 -17.11
N SER A 190 12.04 -39.35 -17.57
CA SER A 190 11.97 -37.90 -17.75
C SER A 190 10.92 -37.50 -18.78
N LYS A 191 10.81 -38.20 -19.93
CA LYS A 191 9.76 -37.95 -20.93
C LYS A 191 8.37 -38.18 -20.34
N THR A 192 8.15 -39.28 -19.62
CA THR A 192 6.85 -39.57 -19.01
C THR A 192 6.45 -38.49 -18.00
N ARG A 193 7.39 -38.05 -17.14
CA ARG A 193 7.16 -36.97 -16.18
C ARG A 193 6.90 -35.62 -16.86
N MET A 194 7.65 -35.32 -17.93
CA MET A 194 7.53 -34.10 -18.71
C MET A 194 6.13 -33.99 -19.31
N LEU A 195 5.68 -35.01 -20.05
CA LEU A 195 4.36 -35.01 -20.70
C LEU A 195 3.22 -34.97 -19.68
N LYS A 196 3.37 -35.66 -18.54
CA LYS A 196 2.40 -35.60 -17.44
C LYS A 196 2.31 -34.21 -16.83
N LEU A 197 3.43 -33.52 -16.64
CA LEU A 197 3.43 -32.18 -16.08
C LEU A 197 2.89 -31.15 -17.10
N ALA A 198 3.27 -31.27 -18.38
CA ALA A 198 2.79 -30.41 -19.45
C ALA A 198 1.25 -30.50 -19.61
N SER A 199 0.67 -31.70 -19.53
CA SER A 199 -0.79 -31.88 -19.66
C SER A 199 -1.60 -31.22 -18.53
N VAL A 200 -1.01 -31.03 -17.34
CA VAL A 200 -1.66 -30.27 -16.25
C VAL A 200 -1.79 -28.78 -16.59
N TRP A 201 -0.90 -28.27 -17.44
CA TRP A 201 -0.78 -26.83 -17.72
C TRP A 201 -1.23 -26.41 -19.11
N ILE A 202 -1.41 -27.34 -20.05
CA ILE A 202 -1.77 -27.04 -21.46
C ILE A 202 -3.05 -26.21 -21.63
N ASN A 203 -4.04 -26.39 -20.75
CA ASN A 203 -5.31 -25.67 -20.77
C ASN A 203 -5.56 -24.89 -19.47
N ARG A 204 -4.50 -24.55 -18.74
CA ARG A 204 -4.62 -23.93 -17.42
C ARG A 204 -4.01 -22.54 -17.39
N ASN A 205 -4.85 -21.56 -17.08
CA ASN A 205 -4.41 -20.18 -16.93
C ASN A 205 -3.58 -19.98 -15.66
N VAL A 206 -2.48 -19.23 -15.79
CA VAL A 206 -1.73 -18.71 -14.65
C VAL A 206 -2.50 -17.51 -14.07
N THR A 207 -2.69 -17.51 -12.76
CA THR A 207 -3.39 -16.45 -12.01
C THR A 207 -2.61 -16.11 -10.75
N MET A 208 -2.95 -15.01 -10.08
CA MET A 208 -2.31 -14.62 -8.81
C MET A 208 -2.39 -15.75 -7.77
N ASP A 209 -3.50 -16.50 -7.72
CA ASP A 209 -3.69 -17.61 -6.77
C ASP A 209 -2.80 -18.82 -7.02
N ASN A 210 -2.34 -19.01 -8.26
CA ASN A 210 -1.61 -20.21 -8.66
C ASN A 210 -0.18 -19.94 -9.15
N ILE A 211 0.24 -18.68 -9.22
CA ILE A 211 1.52 -18.24 -9.78
C ILE A 211 2.72 -18.93 -9.12
N GLY A 212 2.71 -19.13 -7.79
CA GLY A 212 3.77 -19.85 -7.10
C GLY A 212 3.87 -21.33 -7.48
N ARG A 213 2.75 -21.98 -7.82
CA ARG A 213 2.75 -23.37 -8.34
C ARG A 213 3.16 -23.40 -9.81
N ALA A 214 2.70 -22.42 -10.59
CA ALA A 214 3.05 -22.30 -12.01
C ALA A 214 4.55 -22.08 -12.20
N ALA A 215 5.19 -21.22 -11.38
CA ALA A 215 6.63 -21.00 -11.41
C ALA A 215 7.43 -22.29 -11.16
N LYS A 216 7.08 -23.05 -10.11
CA LYS A 216 7.71 -24.34 -9.81
C LYS A 216 7.52 -25.36 -10.94
N ALA A 217 6.33 -25.36 -11.55
CA ALA A 217 6.06 -26.24 -12.69
C ALA A 217 6.90 -25.84 -13.91
N ALA A 218 7.07 -24.54 -14.18
CA ALA A 218 7.94 -24.05 -15.24
C ALA A 218 9.40 -24.48 -15.03
N ASP A 219 9.93 -24.36 -13.80
CA ASP A 219 11.29 -24.80 -13.49
C ASP A 219 11.48 -26.31 -13.69
N GLU A 220 10.51 -27.12 -13.26
CA GLU A 220 10.55 -28.57 -13.45
C GLU A 220 10.35 -28.99 -14.90
N LEU A 221 9.43 -28.34 -15.65
CA LEU A 221 9.28 -28.58 -17.10
C LEU A 221 10.58 -28.24 -17.83
N GLN A 222 11.22 -27.13 -17.52
CA GLN A 222 12.50 -26.74 -18.12
C GLN A 222 13.52 -27.86 -17.93
N ARG A 223 13.75 -28.28 -16.68
CA ARG A 223 14.70 -29.36 -16.36
C ARG A 223 14.38 -30.65 -17.13
N LEU A 224 13.11 -31.05 -17.15
CA LEU A 224 12.68 -32.27 -17.83
C LEU A 224 12.83 -32.17 -19.37
N THR A 225 12.48 -31.03 -19.98
CA THR A 225 12.67 -30.81 -21.42
C THR A 225 14.14 -30.84 -21.81
N ASP A 226 15.03 -30.29 -20.99
CA ASP A 226 16.48 -30.32 -21.23
C ASP A 226 17.05 -31.73 -21.11
N GLU A 227 16.60 -32.52 -20.13
CA GLU A 227 16.99 -33.92 -19.98
C GLU A 227 16.54 -34.78 -21.18
N VAL A 228 15.31 -34.62 -21.63
CA VAL A 228 14.77 -35.36 -22.79
C VAL A 228 15.50 -34.96 -24.06
N GLN A 229 15.72 -33.67 -24.29
CA GLN A 229 16.48 -33.18 -25.45
C GLN A 229 17.89 -33.76 -25.46
N LYS A 230 18.61 -33.71 -24.32
CA LYS A 230 19.94 -34.31 -24.21
C LYS A 230 19.92 -35.81 -24.50
N GLY A 231 18.88 -36.52 -24.07
CA GLY A 231 18.67 -37.93 -24.39
C GLY A 231 18.50 -38.19 -25.90
N VAL A 232 17.78 -37.32 -26.60
CA VAL A 232 17.64 -37.36 -28.07
C VAL A 232 18.99 -37.15 -28.74
N ASP A 233 19.73 -36.11 -28.34
CA ASP A 233 20.99 -35.72 -28.95
C ASP A 233 22.07 -36.81 -28.78
N ASN A 234 22.15 -37.42 -27.60
CA ASN A 234 23.09 -38.50 -27.30
C ASN A 234 22.81 -39.77 -28.13
N LYS A 235 21.54 -40.10 -28.39
CA LYS A 235 21.21 -41.25 -29.26
C LYS A 235 21.53 -40.96 -30.72
N ASN A 236 21.26 -39.75 -31.18
CA ASN A 236 21.58 -39.34 -32.55
C ASN A 236 23.09 -39.40 -32.81
N THR A 237 23.92 -38.97 -31.84
CA THR A 237 25.39 -39.06 -31.95
C THR A 237 25.91 -40.50 -31.87
N ALA A 238 25.34 -41.36 -31.04
CA ALA A 238 25.70 -42.78 -30.98
C ALA A 238 25.34 -43.55 -32.27
N GLY A 239 24.23 -43.21 -32.92
CA GLY A 239 23.81 -43.81 -34.19
C GLY A 239 24.70 -43.44 -35.38
N VAL A 240 25.29 -42.24 -35.37
CA VAL A 240 26.22 -41.76 -36.41
C VAL A 240 27.61 -42.41 -36.27
N GLN A 241 28.03 -42.79 -35.06
CA GLN A 241 29.33 -43.46 -34.85
C GLN A 241 29.33 -44.96 -35.15
N GLN A 242 28.16 -45.56 -35.40
CA GLN A 242 28.00 -46.99 -35.73
C GLN A 242 27.71 -47.25 -37.21
N GLN A 243 27.72 -46.21 -38.06
CA GLN A 243 27.65 -46.30 -39.52
C GLN A 243 29.02 -46.05 -40.14
#